data_AF-A0A957HAF8-F1
#
_entry.id   AF-A0A957HAF8-F1
#
_cell.length_a   1.000
_cell.length_b   1.000
_cell.length_c   1.000
_cell.angle_alpha   90.00
_cell.angle_beta   90.00
_cell.angle_gamma   90.00
#
_symmetry.space_group_name_H-M   'P 1'
#
loop_
_entity.id
_entity.type
_entity.pdbx_description
1 polymer ?
#
loop_
_entity_poly.entity_id
_entity_poly.type
_entity_poly.pdbx_seq_one_letter_code
_entity_poly.pdbx_strand_id
1 'polypeptide(L)'
;MPRRRVRLFMLALALMLLNVGMVVTALQLPPDLVAQTSLLPVLEIVSGVFWAAVFAYAAVRLWQRRPNADRVLGWALTVWIGYSLVRLTVFARADYDRGRLPFLWAAGLVGCVLIVIFLLRPGRTGAALMETNDHEQRED
;
A
#
# COMPACT_ATOMS: atom_id res chain seq x y z
N MET A 1 -1.49 -19.28 -9.44
CA MET A 1 -0.97 -18.61 -8.22
C MET A 1 -2.01 -18.76 -7.12
N PRO A 2 -1.64 -18.97 -5.85
CA PRO A 2 -2.62 -19.00 -4.76
C PRO A 2 -3.39 -17.67 -4.72
N ARG A 3 -4.72 -17.71 -4.52
CA ARG A 3 -5.64 -16.54 -4.58
C ARG A 3 -5.13 -15.34 -3.76
N ARG A 4 -4.45 -15.57 -2.63
CA ARG A 4 -3.83 -14.54 -1.78
C ARG A 4 -2.73 -13.76 -2.50
N ARG A 5 -1.83 -14.43 -3.25
CA ARG A 5 -0.72 -13.76 -3.95
C ARG A 5 -1.19 -12.92 -5.12
N VAL A 6 -2.26 -13.33 -5.81
CA VAL A 6 -2.87 -12.54 -6.88
C VAL A 6 -3.43 -11.22 -6.30
N ARG A 7 -4.12 -11.27 -5.16
CA ARG A 7 -4.61 -10.06 -4.49
C ARG A 7 -3.48 -9.12 -4.05
N LEU A 8 -2.39 -9.65 -3.50
CA LEU A 8 -1.22 -8.86 -3.12
C LEU A 8 -0.52 -8.24 -4.33
N PHE A 9 -0.42 -8.98 -5.43
CA PHE A 9 0.12 -8.47 -6.69
C PHE A 9 -0.75 -7.33 -7.25
N MET A 10 -2.07 -7.52 -7.30
CA MET A 10 -3.02 -6.47 -7.72
C MET A 10 -2.93 -5.22 -6.84
N LEU A 11 -2.78 -5.39 -5.52
CA LEU A 11 -2.60 -4.28 -4.59
C LEU A 11 -1.29 -3.51 -4.86
N ALA A 12 -0.17 -4.23 -5.01
CA ALA A 12 1.12 -3.61 -5.31
C ALA A 12 1.09 -2.86 -6.66
N LEU A 13 0.44 -3.44 -7.66
CA LEU A 13 0.26 -2.82 -8.97
C LEU A 13 -0.61 -1.56 -8.89
N ALA A 14 -1.73 -1.62 -8.17
CA ALA A 14 -2.61 -0.46 -7.96
C ALA A 14 -1.88 0.69 -7.25
N LEU A 15 -1.09 0.38 -6.22
CA LEU A 15 -0.28 1.38 -5.51
C LEU A 15 0.81 1.97 -6.38
N MET A 16 1.48 1.16 -7.20
CA MET A 16 2.44 1.66 -8.20
C MET A 16 1.76 2.66 -9.14
N LEU A 17 0.63 2.29 -9.74
CA LEU A 17 -0.12 3.14 -10.66
C LEU A 17 -0.59 4.44 -10.00
N LEU A 18 -1.03 4.35 -8.74
CA LEU A 18 -1.41 5.53 -7.96
C LEU A 18 -0.23 6.49 -7.78
N ASN A 19 0.95 5.99 -7.41
CA ASN A 19 2.14 6.83 -7.25
C ASN A 19 2.60 7.43 -8.58
N VAL A 20 2.53 6.67 -9.69
CA VAL A 20 2.82 7.20 -11.03
C VAL A 20 1.82 8.30 -11.41
N GLY A 21 0.53 8.08 -11.17
CA GLY A 21 -0.52 9.08 -11.42
C GLY A 21 -0.25 10.38 -10.68
N MET A 22 0.15 10.29 -9.40
CA MET A 22 0.54 11.47 -8.61
C MET A 22 1.73 12.22 -9.22
N VAL A 23 2.77 11.50 -9.68
CA VAL A 23 3.93 12.12 -10.33
C VAL A 23 3.52 12.81 -11.64
N VAL A 24 2.71 12.15 -12.46
CA VAL A 24 2.22 12.72 -13.72
C VAL A 24 1.40 13.98 -13.45
N THR A 25 0.50 13.96 -12.47
CA THR A 25 -0.24 15.15 -12.09
C THR A 25 0.70 16.26 -11.65
N ALA A 26 1.67 15.98 -10.78
CA ALA A 26 2.64 16.97 -10.29
C ALA A 26 3.46 17.61 -11.43
N LEU A 27 3.78 16.86 -12.48
CA LEU A 27 4.48 17.37 -13.66
C LEU A 27 3.60 18.20 -14.61
N GLN A 28 2.28 18.00 -14.57
CA GLN A 28 1.32 18.71 -15.42
C GLN A 28 0.73 19.96 -14.75
N LEU A 29 0.97 20.17 -13.46
CA LEU A 29 0.46 21.36 -12.77
C LEU A 29 1.16 22.64 -13.30
N PRO A 30 0.39 23.69 -13.62
CA PRO A 30 0.93 25.00 -13.95
C PRO A 30 1.83 25.53 -12.82
N PRO A 31 2.98 26.15 -13.15
CA PRO A 31 3.95 26.60 -12.14
C PRO A 31 3.35 27.59 -11.13
N ASP A 32 2.35 28.37 -11.54
CA ASP A 32 1.64 29.34 -10.67
C ASP A 32 0.83 28.66 -9.56
N LEU A 33 0.29 27.45 -9.83
CA LEU A 33 -0.45 26.65 -8.85
C LEU A 33 0.50 25.85 -7.95
N VAL A 34 1.61 25.36 -8.50
CA VAL A 34 2.63 24.62 -7.76
C VAL A 34 3.20 25.46 -6.60
N ALA A 35 3.45 26.75 -6.84
CA ALA A 35 3.94 27.67 -5.83
C ALA A 35 2.95 27.92 -4.67
N GLN A 36 1.66 27.68 -4.88
CA GLN A 36 0.60 27.91 -3.88
C GLN A 36 0.14 26.63 -3.17
N THR A 37 0.32 25.45 -3.77
CA THR A 37 -0.23 24.18 -3.25
C THR A 37 0.81 23.20 -2.74
N SER A 38 2.09 23.38 -3.05
CA SER A 38 3.11 22.42 -2.61
C SER A 38 4.36 23.11 -2.09
N LEU A 39 4.62 22.93 -0.79
CA LEU A 39 5.80 23.49 -0.12
C LEU A 39 7.12 23.03 -0.77
N LEU A 40 7.16 21.78 -1.27
CA LEU A 40 8.34 21.12 -1.85
C LEU A 40 7.93 20.18 -3.00
N PRO A 41 7.68 20.71 -4.21
CA PRO A 41 7.23 19.93 -5.38
C PRO A 41 8.23 18.83 -5.77
N VAL A 42 9.52 19.12 -5.62
CA VAL A 42 10.62 18.18 -5.89
C VAL A 42 10.53 16.96 -4.99
N LEU A 43 10.20 17.14 -3.70
CA LEU A 43 10.09 16.02 -2.76
C LEU A 43 8.91 15.11 -3.10
N GLU A 44 7.81 15.67 -3.58
CA GLU A 44 6.64 14.92 -4.04
C GLU A 44 6.96 14.06 -5.28
N ILE A 45 7.64 14.62 -6.26
CA ILE A 45 8.06 13.89 -7.46
C ILE A 45 9.05 12.78 -7.08
N VAL A 46 10.11 13.12 -6.33
CA VAL A 46 11.16 12.15 -5.95
C VAL A 46 10.57 11.00 -5.12
N SER A 47 9.71 11.31 -4.15
CA SER A 47 9.06 10.29 -3.33
C SER A 47 8.09 9.43 -4.11
N GLY A 48 7.29 10.02 -5.01
CA GLY A 48 6.37 9.27 -5.88
C GLY A 48 7.10 8.30 -6.80
N VAL A 49 8.18 8.75 -7.45
CA VAL A 49 9.04 7.89 -8.29
C VAL A 49 9.68 6.78 -7.47
N PHE A 50 10.22 7.11 -6.29
CA PHE A 50 10.83 6.14 -5.38
C PHE A 50 9.83 5.05 -4.97
N TRP A 51 8.64 5.44 -4.51
CA TRP A 51 7.62 4.47 -4.07
C TRP A 51 7.03 3.66 -5.23
N ALA A 52 6.85 4.26 -6.40
CA ALA A 52 6.47 3.53 -7.60
C ALA A 52 7.49 2.44 -7.93
N ALA A 53 8.80 2.74 -7.86
CA ALA A 53 9.86 1.77 -8.08
C ALA A 53 9.86 0.65 -7.01
N VAL A 54 9.66 0.99 -5.73
CA VAL A 54 9.56 0.01 -4.64
C VAL A 54 8.39 -0.95 -4.84
N PHE A 55 7.21 -0.43 -5.19
CA PHE A 55 6.03 -1.27 -5.45
C PHE A 55 6.15 -2.08 -6.74
N ALA A 56 6.77 -1.54 -7.79
CA ALA A 56 7.10 -2.28 -9.00
C ALA A 56 8.04 -3.45 -8.68
N TYR A 57 9.10 -3.21 -7.89
CA TYR A 57 10.01 -4.26 -7.44
C TYR A 57 9.30 -5.33 -6.61
N ALA A 58 8.42 -4.92 -5.68
CA ALA A 58 7.62 -5.86 -4.89
C ALA A 58 6.67 -6.70 -5.77
N ALA A 59 6.03 -6.08 -6.77
CA ALA A 59 5.17 -6.75 -7.74
C ALA A 59 5.94 -7.78 -8.59
N VAL A 60 7.11 -7.42 -9.10
CA VAL A 60 7.99 -8.34 -9.85
C VAL A 60 8.43 -9.52 -8.96
N ARG A 61 8.78 -9.26 -7.69
CA ARG A 61 9.20 -10.32 -6.76
C ARG A 61 8.04 -11.27 -6.39
N LEU A 62 6.82 -10.75 -6.28
CA LEU A 62 5.58 -11.53 -6.14
C LEU A 62 5.30 -12.37 -7.38
N TRP A 63 5.51 -11.81 -8.58
CA TRP A 63 5.36 -12.51 -9.85
C TRP A 63 6.34 -13.68 -10.00
N GLN A 64 7.61 -13.46 -9.64
CA GLN A 64 8.66 -14.48 -9.62
C GLN A 64 8.48 -15.54 -8.52
N ARG A 65 7.42 -15.43 -7.70
CA ARG A 65 7.07 -16.35 -6.61
C ARG A 65 8.16 -16.55 -5.56
N ARG A 66 9.11 -15.61 -5.42
CA ARG A 66 10.24 -15.72 -4.49
C ARG A 66 9.77 -15.93 -3.04
N PRO A 67 10.48 -16.73 -2.24
CA PRO A 67 10.24 -16.78 -0.80
C PRO A 67 10.44 -15.38 -0.20
N ASN A 68 9.65 -15.04 0.82
CA ASN A 68 9.63 -13.73 1.50
C ASN A 68 9.05 -12.54 0.72
N ALA A 69 8.52 -12.71 -0.51
CA ALA A 69 7.89 -11.60 -1.25
C ALA A 69 6.76 -10.93 -0.46
N ASP A 70 5.97 -11.72 0.27
CA ASP A 70 4.87 -11.22 1.13
C ASP A 70 5.40 -10.33 2.27
N ARG A 71 6.52 -10.70 2.89
CA ARG A 71 7.15 -9.91 3.97
C ARG A 71 7.72 -8.61 3.44
N VAL A 72 8.32 -8.64 2.25
CA VAL A 72 8.88 -7.44 1.60
C VAL A 72 7.77 -6.46 1.26
N LEU A 73 6.65 -6.93 0.67
CA LEU A 73 5.50 -6.07 0.40
C LEU A 73 4.90 -5.53 1.71
N GLY A 74 4.78 -6.35 2.75
CA GLY A 74 4.31 -5.92 4.06
C GLY A 74 5.15 -4.80 4.65
N TRP A 75 6.49 -4.93 4.63
CA TRP A 75 7.40 -3.88 5.08
C TRP A 75 7.30 -2.62 4.22
N ALA A 76 7.27 -2.76 2.89
CA ALA A 76 7.13 -1.63 1.98
C ALA A 76 5.84 -0.85 2.26
N LEU A 77 4.72 -1.54 2.50
CA LEU A 77 3.45 -0.94 2.89
C LEU A 77 3.56 -0.20 4.22
N THR A 78 4.11 -0.83 5.25
CA THR A 78 4.26 -0.20 6.58
C THR A 78 5.07 1.10 6.49
N VAL A 79 6.20 1.07 5.79
CA VAL A 79 7.07 2.26 5.64
C VAL A 79 6.38 3.31 4.76
N TRP A 80 5.69 2.92 3.68
CA TRP A 80 4.97 3.84 2.81
C TRP A 80 3.84 4.57 3.56
N ILE A 81 3.09 3.86 4.40
CA ILE A 81 2.03 4.47 5.21
C ILE A 81 2.63 5.41 6.26
N GLY A 82 3.68 4.98 6.96
CA GLY A 82 4.39 5.84 7.91
C GLY A 82 4.91 7.12 7.25
N TYR A 83 5.55 7.01 6.09
CA TYR A 83 5.99 8.14 5.28
C TYR A 83 4.82 9.04 4.89
N SER A 84 3.71 8.46 4.42
CA SER A 84 2.53 9.21 3.99
C SER A 84 1.89 9.99 5.14
N LEU A 85 1.82 9.41 6.35
CA LEU A 85 1.33 10.07 7.55
C LEU A 85 2.23 11.22 8.01
N VAL A 86 3.55 11.00 8.02
CA VAL A 86 4.53 12.05 8.36
C VAL A 86 4.43 13.19 7.36
N ARG A 87 4.44 12.88 6.05
CA ARG A 87 4.27 13.86 4.98
C ARG A 87 2.99 14.66 5.18
N LEU A 88 1.87 13.99 5.40
CA LEU A 88 0.58 14.64 5.61
C LEU A 88 0.60 15.57 6.84
N THR A 89 1.26 15.16 7.92
CA THR A 89 1.38 15.97 9.14
C THR A 89 2.23 17.22 8.92
N VAL A 90 3.31 17.10 8.15
CA VAL A 90 4.16 18.24 7.78
C VAL A 90 3.39 19.21 6.90
N PHE A 91 2.71 18.72 5.86
CA PHE A 91 1.92 19.55 4.94
C PHE A 91 0.76 20.25 5.65
N ALA A 92 -0.01 19.52 6.47
CA ALA A 92 -1.16 20.10 7.15
C ALA A 92 -0.80 20.96 8.38
N ARG A 93 0.46 20.96 8.81
CA ARG A 93 0.99 22.00 9.70
C ARG A 93 1.38 23.28 8.96
N ALA A 94 1.76 23.16 7.69
CA ALA A 94 2.21 24.29 6.87
C ALA A 94 1.04 25.03 6.22
N ASP A 95 0.02 24.31 5.76
CA ASP A 95 -1.22 24.91 5.24
C ASP A 95 -2.27 25.08 6.35
N TYR A 96 -2.82 26.29 6.40
CA TYR A 96 -3.62 26.91 7.45
C TYR A 96 -5.01 26.27 7.71
N ASP A 97 -5.17 24.95 7.64
CA ASP A 97 -6.48 24.27 7.72
C ASP A 97 -6.52 23.13 8.76
N ARG A 98 -6.28 23.50 10.03
CA ARG A 98 -6.26 22.57 11.19
C ARG A 98 -7.53 21.73 11.33
N GLY A 99 -8.65 22.16 10.75
CA GLY A 99 -9.94 21.47 10.82
C GLY A 99 -10.00 20.15 10.03
N ARG A 100 -9.16 19.95 9.00
CA ARG A 100 -9.22 18.76 8.11
C ARG A 100 -8.22 17.67 8.46
N LEU A 101 -7.23 18.00 9.31
CA LEU A 101 -6.23 17.09 9.87
C LEU A 101 -6.82 15.80 10.48
N PRO A 102 -7.87 15.87 11.33
CA PRO A 102 -8.41 14.69 11.99
C PRO A 102 -9.01 13.68 11.00
N PHE A 103 -9.63 14.17 9.93
CA PHE A 103 -10.24 13.31 8.91
C PHE A 103 -9.19 12.59 8.07
N LEU A 104 -8.12 13.27 7.66
CA LEU A 104 -7.04 12.65 6.89
C LEU A 104 -6.26 11.64 7.74
N TRP A 105 -6.05 11.93 9.03
CA TRP A 105 -5.50 10.95 9.97
C TRP A 105 -6.42 9.75 10.15
N ALA A 106 -7.73 9.97 10.32
CA ALA A 106 -8.70 8.87 10.43
C ALA A 106 -8.71 8.00 9.16
N ALA A 107 -8.74 8.60 7.96
CA ALA A 107 -8.71 7.86 6.70
C ALA A 107 -7.40 7.08 6.52
N GLY A 108 -6.25 7.70 6.83
CA GLY A 108 -4.94 7.04 6.77
C GLY A 108 -4.84 5.89 7.76
N LEU A 109 -5.32 6.09 8.99
CA LEU A 109 -5.30 5.08 10.05
C LEU A 109 -6.25 3.91 9.74
N VAL A 110 -7.44 4.20 9.20
CA VAL A 110 -8.37 3.16 8.70
C VAL A 110 -7.74 2.37 7.56
N GLY A 111 -7.12 3.03 6.58
CA GLY A 111 -6.41 2.35 5.49
C GLY A 111 -5.30 1.43 6.01
N CYS A 112 -4.55 1.90 7.00
CA CYS A 112 -3.50 1.14 7.66
C CYS A 112 -4.05 -0.11 8.37
N VAL A 113 -5.12 0.05 9.14
CA VAL A 113 -5.82 -1.05 9.83
C VAL A 113 -6.36 -2.07 8.83
N LEU A 114 -6.95 -1.63 7.72
CA LEU A 114 -7.46 -2.54 6.69
C LEU A 114 -6.34 -3.35 6.04
N ILE A 115 -5.19 -2.74 5.75
CA ILE A 115 -4.01 -3.42 5.20
C ILE A 115 -3.48 -4.46 6.19
N VAL A 116 -3.39 -4.12 7.47
CA VAL A 116 -2.95 -5.03 8.54
C VAL A 116 -3.92 -6.21 8.68
N ILE A 117 -5.24 -5.96 8.75
CA ILE A 117 -6.26 -7.02 8.79
C ILE A 117 -6.17 -7.93 7.55
N PHE A 118 -5.92 -7.33 6.38
CA PHE A 118 -5.81 -8.08 5.13
C PHE A 118 -4.54 -8.95 5.07
N LEU A 119 -3.42 -8.46 5.62
CA LEU A 119 -2.16 -9.20 5.73
C LEU A 119 -2.23 -10.32 6.78
N LEU A 120 -2.90 -10.06 7.90
CA LEU A 120 -3.02 -10.97 9.05
C LEU A 120 -4.08 -12.05 8.87
N ARG A 121 -5.06 -11.91 7.94
CA ARG A 121 -6.04 -12.97 7.70
C ARG A 121 -5.32 -14.25 7.24
N PRO A 122 -5.25 -15.30 8.08
CA PRO A 122 -4.68 -16.56 7.68
C PRO A 122 -5.59 -17.14 6.58
N GLY A 123 -4.97 -17.69 5.53
CA GLY A 123 -5.72 -18.36 4.48
C GLY A 123 -6.54 -19.49 5.08
N ARG A 124 -7.84 -19.28 5.24
CA ARG A 124 -8.85 -20.26 5.67
C ARG A 124 -9.03 -21.36 4.61
N THR A 125 -7.95 -22.00 4.20
CA THR A 125 -7.96 -23.02 3.15
C THR A 125 -7.35 -24.34 3.64
N GLY A 126 -6.69 -24.36 4.82
CA GLY A 126 -6.19 -25.59 5.43
C GLY A 126 -7.21 -26.36 6.28
N ALA A 127 -8.13 -25.67 6.95
CA ALA A 127 -9.03 -26.32 7.91
C ALA A 127 -10.12 -27.20 7.24
N ALA A 128 -10.60 -26.81 6.06
CA ALA A 128 -11.68 -27.54 5.38
C ALA A 128 -11.24 -28.83 4.67
N LEU A 129 -9.93 -29.03 4.45
CA LEU A 129 -9.39 -30.27 3.86
C LEU A 129 -8.97 -31.31 4.90
N MET A 130 -8.89 -30.91 6.17
CA MET A 130 -8.56 -31.82 7.27
C MET A 130 -9.81 -32.51 7.80
N GLU A 131 -10.95 -31.82 7.80
CA GLU A 131 -12.24 -32.37 8.27
C GLU A 131 -12.82 -33.45 7.33
N THR A 132 -12.52 -33.39 6.03
CA THR A 132 -12.99 -34.42 5.08
C THR A 132 -12.19 -35.72 5.14
N ASN A 133 -10.93 -35.68 5.58
CA ASN A 133 -10.08 -36.88 5.61
C ASN A 133 -10.32 -37.75 6.86
N ASP A 134 -10.83 -37.15 7.94
CA ASP A 134 -11.14 -37.88 9.18
C ASP A 134 -12.43 -38.71 9.07
N HIS A 135 -13.31 -38.41 8.10
CA HIS A 135 -14.53 -39.18 7.87
C HIS A 135 -14.31 -40.43 7.02
N GLU A 136 -13.32 -40.43 6.12
CA GLU A 136 -13.03 -41.57 5.23
C GLU A 136 -12.25 -42.69 5.95
N GLN A 137 -11.53 -42.38 7.03
CA GLN A 137 -10.76 -43.38 7.81
C GLN A 137 -11.57 -44.12 8.90
N ARG A 138 -12.89 -43.88 9.01
CA ARG A 138 -13.73 -44.56 10.02
C ARG A 138 -14.62 -45.67 9.46
N GLU A 139 -14.55 -45.93 8.16
CA GLU A 139 -15.36 -46.97 7.50
C GLU A 139 -14.57 -48.24 7.14
N ASP A 140 -13.27 -48.31 7.48
CA ASP A 140 -12.42 -49.50 7.38
C ASP A 140 -12.07 -50.08 8.76
#